data_AF-A0A098YCR0-F1
#
_entry.id   AF-A0A098YCR0-F1
#
_cell.length_a   1.000
_cell.length_b   1.000
_cell.length_c   1.000
_cell.angle_alpha   90.00
_cell.angle_beta   90.00
_cell.angle_gamma   90.00
#
_symmetry.space_group_name_H-M   'P 1'
#
loop_
_entity.id
_entity.type
_entity.pdbx_description
1 polymer ?
#
loop_
_entity_poly.entity_id
_entity_poly.type
_entity_poly.pdbx_seq_one_letter_code
_entity_poly.pdbx_strand_id
1 'polypeptide(L)'
;MSALSAALEHAVRGARRLKEAQVRDTHDPTRGATDISPVIQGWRGAQPVVLLAPARVNRDDALYAARLAAVGFGCDILSFTVEGWQAADPERNPTTGKLWGPGEMQRAVEEEGALEAGWITEALTTNVVNRAGDVLGAVLPYRVDPRVSALDITSYGLEWGQQPDLAQEAEWGGLVVDHLVDFMNEPPVDALMAQADLPPADSFRLSDEEARAHIDCAVVKTLRRSGFEGAVMLQADSPVRASVIERSLVGYSGIPSPW
;
A
#
# COMPACT_ATOMS: atom_id res chain seq x y z
N MET A 1 4.79 -22.33 -0.51
CA MET A 1 4.36 -20.93 -0.66
C MET A 1 5.49 -20.07 -0.10
N SER A 2 6.05 -19.16 -0.88
CA SER A 2 7.13 -18.28 -0.40
C SER A 2 6.58 -17.20 0.53
N ALA A 3 7.44 -16.58 1.34
CA ALA A 3 7.04 -15.44 2.18
C ALA A 3 6.47 -14.28 1.33
N LEU A 4 7.00 -14.09 0.12
CA LEU A 4 6.55 -13.09 -0.83
C LEU A 4 5.13 -13.36 -1.34
N SER A 5 4.82 -14.62 -1.70
CA SER A 5 3.45 -15.02 -2.10
C SER A 5 2.46 -14.86 -0.94
N ALA A 6 2.86 -15.24 0.28
CA ALA A 6 2.01 -15.07 1.46
C ALA A 6 1.72 -13.58 1.76
N ALA A 7 2.73 -12.71 1.59
CA ALA A 7 2.56 -11.26 1.72
C ALA A 7 1.62 -10.71 0.64
N LEU A 8 1.75 -11.14 -0.62
CA LEU A 8 0.83 -10.76 -1.71
C LEU A 8 -0.61 -11.16 -1.41
N GLU A 9 -0.85 -12.42 -1.03
CA GLU A 9 -2.19 -12.91 -0.66
C GLU A 9 -2.79 -12.12 0.52
N HIS A 10 -1.96 -11.73 1.50
CA HIS A 10 -2.40 -10.94 2.62
C HIS A 10 -2.76 -9.51 2.17
N ALA A 11 -1.87 -8.84 1.44
CA ALA A 11 -2.04 -7.48 0.95
C ALA A 11 -3.28 -7.36 0.06
N VAL A 12 -3.46 -8.28 -0.89
CA VAL A 12 -4.62 -8.33 -1.78
C VAL A 12 -5.92 -8.48 -1.00
N ARG A 13 -5.98 -9.39 -0.02
CA ARG A 13 -7.17 -9.55 0.84
C ARG A 13 -7.46 -8.32 1.68
N GLY A 14 -6.42 -7.66 2.20
CA GLY A 14 -6.54 -6.42 2.96
C GLY A 14 -7.10 -5.29 2.09
N ALA A 15 -6.50 -5.05 0.93
CA ALA A 15 -6.93 -4.02 -0.01
C ALA A 15 -8.36 -4.25 -0.50
N ARG A 16 -8.74 -5.50 -0.78
CA ARG A 16 -10.11 -5.88 -1.13
C ARG A 16 -11.11 -5.46 -0.06
N ARG A 17 -10.83 -5.80 1.21
CA ARG A 17 -11.70 -5.44 2.35
C ARG A 17 -11.79 -3.93 2.54
N LEU A 18 -10.67 -3.21 2.36
CA LEU A 18 -10.63 -1.75 2.46
C LEU A 18 -11.49 -1.11 1.37
N LYS A 19 -11.38 -1.56 0.11
CA LYS A 19 -12.22 -1.08 -0.99
C LYS A 19 -13.70 -1.40 -0.77
N GLU A 20 -14.02 -2.63 -0.34
CA GLU A 20 -15.40 -3.02 0.00
C GLU A 20 -15.98 -2.13 1.10
N ALA A 21 -15.20 -1.79 2.13
CA ALA A 21 -15.62 -0.86 3.17
C ALA A 21 -15.80 0.56 2.64
N GLN A 22 -14.82 1.07 1.89
CA GLN A 22 -14.87 2.42 1.30
C GLN A 22 -16.11 2.59 0.42
N VAL A 23 -16.38 1.65 -0.48
CA VAL A 23 -17.55 1.71 -1.37
C VAL A 23 -18.86 1.67 -0.58
N ARG A 24 -18.97 0.79 0.43
CA ARG A 24 -20.16 0.67 1.27
C ARG A 24 -20.44 1.96 2.06
N ASP A 25 -19.40 2.59 2.57
CA ASP A 25 -19.50 3.73 3.49
C ASP A 25 -19.52 5.07 2.73
N THR A 26 -19.36 5.05 1.39
CA THR A 26 -19.45 6.23 0.52
C THR A 26 -20.91 6.60 0.24
N HIS A 27 -21.23 7.88 0.41
CA HIS A 27 -22.56 8.45 0.15
C HIS A 27 -22.53 9.59 -0.90
N ASP A 28 -21.39 9.81 -1.54
CA ASP A 28 -21.16 10.89 -2.50
C ASP A 28 -21.20 10.34 -3.95
N PRO A 29 -21.97 10.98 -4.85
CA PRO A 29 -22.06 10.60 -6.27
C PRO A 29 -20.94 11.05 -7.17
N THR A 30 -19.92 11.71 -6.64
CA THR A 30 -18.78 12.15 -7.43
C THR A 30 -17.80 11.01 -7.71
N ARG A 31 -17.23 11.04 -8.93
CA ARG A 31 -16.16 10.13 -9.33
C ARG A 31 -14.95 10.35 -8.43
N GLY A 32 -14.35 9.26 -7.95
CA GLY A 32 -13.24 9.29 -7.01
C GLY A 32 -13.65 9.23 -5.54
N ALA A 33 -14.94 9.39 -5.21
CA ALA A 33 -15.43 9.30 -3.82
C ALA A 33 -15.23 7.90 -3.21
N THR A 34 -15.15 6.89 -4.07
CA THR A 34 -14.96 5.49 -3.68
C THR A 34 -13.50 5.06 -3.68
N ASP A 35 -12.57 5.94 -4.03
CA ASP A 35 -11.17 5.58 -4.20
C ASP A 35 -10.52 5.36 -2.84
N ILE A 36 -9.74 4.30 -2.72
CA ILE A 36 -8.89 4.12 -1.55
C ILE A 36 -7.58 4.89 -1.73
N SER A 37 -7.10 5.44 -0.61
CA SER A 37 -5.71 5.92 -0.57
C SER A 37 -4.72 4.77 -0.80
N PRO A 38 -3.52 5.05 -1.33
CA PRO A 38 -2.47 4.05 -1.45
C PRO A 38 -2.27 3.31 -0.12
N VAL A 39 -2.18 1.98 -0.17
CA VAL A 39 -1.97 1.16 1.02
C VAL A 39 -0.59 0.53 0.93
N ILE A 40 0.26 0.90 1.88
CA ILE A 40 1.60 0.35 2.03
C ILE A 40 1.59 -0.52 3.27
N GLN A 41 2.06 -1.74 3.14
CA GLN A 41 2.23 -2.64 4.27
C GLN A 41 3.68 -3.13 4.24
N GLY A 42 4.28 -3.26 5.42
CA GLY A 42 5.66 -3.67 5.59
C GLY A 42 5.74 -4.89 6.50
N TRP A 43 6.60 -5.84 6.16
CA TRP A 43 6.80 -7.09 6.90
C TRP A 43 8.25 -7.26 7.29
N ARG A 44 8.47 -7.91 8.45
CA ARG A 44 9.74 -8.51 8.83
C ARG A 44 9.57 -10.02 8.89
N GLY A 45 10.33 -10.76 8.08
CA GLY A 45 10.10 -12.17 7.80
C GLY A 45 8.66 -12.42 7.33
N ALA A 46 7.91 -13.24 8.07
CA ALA A 46 6.52 -13.58 7.77
C ALA A 46 5.48 -12.68 8.48
N GLN A 47 5.92 -11.70 9.28
CA GLN A 47 5.03 -10.93 10.15
C GLN A 47 4.87 -9.49 9.64
N PRO A 48 3.63 -8.99 9.49
CA PRO A 48 3.41 -7.59 9.19
C PRO A 48 3.80 -6.76 10.42
N VAL A 49 4.51 -5.65 10.21
CA VAL A 49 4.99 -4.78 11.30
C VAL A 49 4.41 -3.36 11.22
N VAL A 50 3.99 -2.93 10.03
CA VAL A 50 3.41 -1.61 9.80
C VAL A 50 2.42 -1.63 8.64
N LEU A 51 1.35 -0.84 8.77
CA LEU A 51 0.49 -0.41 7.66
C LEU A 51 0.48 1.12 7.62
N LEU A 52 0.72 1.67 6.44
CA LEU A 52 0.71 3.10 6.15
C LEU A 52 -0.33 3.36 5.06
N ALA A 53 -1.21 4.32 5.30
CA ALA A 53 -2.16 4.82 4.31
C ALA A 53 -2.07 6.35 4.28
N PRO A 54 -1.30 6.95 3.33
CA PRO A 54 -1.26 8.39 3.16
C PRO A 54 -2.67 8.94 2.98
N ALA A 55 -3.02 10.09 3.57
CA ALA A 55 -4.40 10.61 3.48
C ALA A 55 -4.78 11.12 2.08
N ARG A 56 -3.81 11.24 1.18
CA ARG A 56 -4.01 11.76 -0.17
C ARG A 56 -3.58 10.71 -1.18
N VAL A 57 -4.33 10.62 -2.27
CA VAL A 57 -3.93 9.91 -3.48
C VAL A 57 -2.85 10.73 -4.18
N ASN A 58 -1.64 10.72 -3.62
CA ASN A 58 -0.47 11.43 -4.13
C ASN A 58 0.71 10.47 -4.23
N ARG A 59 1.35 10.45 -5.42
CA ARG A 59 2.50 9.59 -5.72
C ARG A 59 3.66 9.81 -4.74
N ASP A 60 4.04 11.06 -4.49
CA ASP A 60 5.24 11.40 -3.75
C ASP A 60 5.06 11.05 -2.26
N ASP A 61 3.88 11.29 -1.69
CA ASP A 61 3.55 10.87 -0.32
C ASP A 61 3.53 9.35 -0.18
N ALA A 62 2.99 8.64 -1.18
CA ALA A 62 2.96 7.18 -1.18
C ALA A 62 4.36 6.57 -1.31
N LEU A 63 5.22 7.11 -2.18
CA LEU A 63 6.61 6.67 -2.33
C LEU A 63 7.44 7.01 -1.08
N TYR A 64 7.18 8.16 -0.45
CA TYR A 64 7.81 8.50 0.82
C TYR A 64 7.42 7.51 1.93
N ALA A 65 6.13 7.15 2.03
CA ALA A 65 5.65 6.14 2.96
C ALA A 65 6.27 4.75 2.68
N ALA A 66 6.37 4.37 1.40
CA ALA A 66 7.03 3.13 0.96
C ALA A 66 8.50 3.08 1.41
N ARG A 67 9.26 4.15 1.17
CA ARG A 67 10.66 4.24 1.60
C ARG A 67 10.79 4.14 3.12
N LEU A 68 9.89 4.77 3.88
CA LEU A 68 9.91 4.69 5.34
C LEU A 68 9.55 3.30 5.86
N ALA A 69 8.61 2.60 5.23
CA ALA A 69 8.33 1.19 5.50
C ALA A 69 9.59 0.32 5.28
N ALA A 70 10.24 0.46 4.12
CA ALA A 70 11.46 -0.28 3.81
C ALA A 70 12.60 0.07 4.79
N VAL A 71 13.04 1.33 4.80
CA VAL A 71 14.27 1.76 5.49
C VAL A 71 14.02 2.04 6.97
N GLY A 72 12.99 2.83 7.28
CA GLY A 72 12.68 3.29 8.63
C GLY A 72 12.26 2.15 9.55
N PHE A 73 11.21 1.42 9.16
CA PHE A 73 10.70 0.27 9.91
C PHE A 73 11.51 -1.03 9.69
N GLY A 74 12.50 -0.99 8.78
CA GLY A 74 13.41 -2.09 8.52
C GLY A 74 12.71 -3.33 7.96
N CYS A 75 11.78 -3.15 7.03
CA CYS A 75 11.02 -4.26 6.46
C CYS A 75 11.86 -5.09 5.48
N ASP A 76 11.63 -6.40 5.46
CA ASP A 76 12.21 -7.37 4.52
C ASP A 76 11.37 -7.53 3.25
N ILE A 77 10.07 -7.25 3.38
CA ILE A 77 9.08 -7.29 2.30
C ILE A 77 8.22 -6.03 2.41
N LEU A 78 7.91 -5.45 1.27
CA LEU A 78 7.06 -4.28 1.12
C LEU A 78 5.93 -4.61 0.14
N SER A 79 4.71 -4.23 0.47
CA SER A 79 3.59 -4.25 -0.46
C SER A 79 3.12 -2.84 -0.70
N PHE A 80 2.73 -2.58 -1.93
CA PHE A 80 2.22 -1.30 -2.37
C PHE A 80 0.96 -1.53 -3.20
N THR A 81 -0.19 -1.08 -2.67
CA THR A 81 -1.47 -1.20 -3.36
C THR A 81 -2.02 0.17 -3.73
N VAL A 82 -2.43 0.33 -4.97
CA VAL A 82 -3.05 1.55 -5.49
C VAL A 82 -4.23 1.23 -6.39
N GLU A 83 -5.13 2.18 -6.52
CA GLU A 83 -6.12 2.17 -7.59
C GLU A 83 -5.46 2.58 -8.91
N GLY A 84 -5.93 1.97 -9.98
CA GLY A 84 -5.49 2.26 -11.32
C GLY A 84 -6.47 1.70 -12.34
N TRP A 85 -5.98 1.57 -13.55
CA TRP A 85 -6.76 1.17 -14.70
C TRP A 85 -6.12 -0.05 -15.36
N GLN A 86 -6.95 -1.00 -15.75
CA GLN A 86 -6.55 -2.13 -16.58
C GLN A 86 -7.24 -2.02 -17.93
N ALA A 87 -6.47 -1.91 -19.00
CA ALA A 87 -7.01 -1.98 -20.34
C ALA A 87 -7.44 -3.42 -20.69
N ALA A 88 -8.54 -3.55 -21.42
CA ALA A 88 -8.99 -4.82 -21.97
C ALA A 88 -7.96 -5.39 -22.97
N ASP A 89 -7.31 -4.50 -23.73
CA ASP A 89 -6.12 -4.80 -24.54
C ASP A 89 -4.94 -3.96 -24.03
N PRO A 90 -3.97 -4.56 -23.30
CA PRO A 90 -2.83 -3.83 -22.75
C PRO A 90 -1.81 -3.38 -23.81
N GLU A 91 -1.82 -3.97 -25.01
CA GLU A 91 -0.87 -3.66 -26.08
C GLU A 91 -1.41 -2.63 -27.07
N ARG A 92 -2.70 -2.31 -27.01
CA ARG A 92 -3.32 -1.44 -27.99
C ARG A 92 -4.42 -0.56 -27.40
N ASN A 93 -4.24 0.73 -27.57
CA ASN A 93 -5.27 1.73 -27.40
C ASN A 93 -6.28 1.60 -28.57
N PRO A 94 -7.57 1.32 -28.30
CA PRO A 94 -8.56 1.07 -29.34
C PRO A 94 -8.91 2.31 -30.17
N THR A 95 -8.70 3.52 -29.64
CA THR A 95 -9.02 4.76 -30.37
C THR A 95 -7.89 5.18 -31.31
N THR A 96 -6.64 4.96 -30.92
CA THR A 96 -5.46 5.38 -31.70
C THR A 96 -4.82 4.26 -32.50
N GLY A 97 -5.09 2.99 -32.15
CA GLY A 97 -4.47 1.81 -32.73
C GLY A 97 -2.99 1.64 -32.37
N LYS A 98 -2.45 2.42 -31.43
CA LYS A 98 -1.05 2.40 -30.96
C LYS A 98 -0.96 1.82 -29.55
N LEU A 99 0.27 1.58 -29.08
CA LEU A 99 0.52 1.27 -27.66
C LEU A 99 0.01 2.41 -26.76
N TRP A 100 -0.48 2.05 -25.58
CA TRP A 100 -0.89 3.02 -24.57
C TRP A 100 0.28 3.92 -24.16
N GLY A 101 0.11 5.22 -24.36
CA GLY A 101 1.06 6.23 -23.92
C GLY A 101 0.86 6.64 -22.44
N PRO A 102 1.83 7.37 -21.85
CA PRO A 102 1.67 7.93 -20.52
C PRO A 102 0.42 8.81 -20.40
N GLY A 103 -0.41 8.53 -19.40
CA GLY A 103 -1.66 9.26 -19.12
C GLY A 103 -2.80 9.04 -20.12
N GLU A 104 -2.62 8.20 -21.16
CA GLU A 104 -3.68 7.95 -22.14
C GLU A 104 -4.86 7.17 -21.53
N MET A 105 -4.59 6.19 -20.66
CA MET A 105 -5.67 5.45 -19.99
C MET A 105 -6.51 6.36 -19.09
N GLN A 106 -5.86 7.24 -18.32
CA GLN A 106 -6.56 8.22 -17.47
C GLN A 106 -7.46 9.13 -18.31
N ARG A 107 -6.91 9.71 -19.39
CA ARG A 107 -7.68 10.57 -20.29
C ARG A 107 -8.85 9.84 -20.94
N ALA A 108 -8.65 8.61 -21.42
CA ALA A 108 -9.71 7.81 -22.01
C ALA A 108 -10.86 7.56 -21.01
N VAL A 109 -10.51 7.35 -19.74
CA VAL A 109 -11.45 7.16 -18.63
C VAL A 109 -12.16 8.47 -18.28
N GLU A 110 -11.45 9.60 -18.20
CA GLU A 110 -11.96 10.91 -17.77
C GLU A 110 -12.74 11.65 -18.87
N GLU A 111 -12.35 11.51 -20.14
CA GLU A 111 -12.82 12.33 -21.26
C GLU A 111 -13.58 11.53 -22.34
N GLU A 112 -13.28 10.24 -22.51
CA GLU A 112 -13.76 9.45 -23.67
C GLU A 112 -14.78 8.35 -23.32
N GLY A 113 -15.15 8.20 -22.04
CA GLY A 113 -16.09 7.17 -21.60
C GLY A 113 -15.56 5.74 -21.76
N ALA A 114 -14.25 5.55 -21.58
CA ALA A 114 -13.59 4.25 -21.80
C ALA A 114 -14.09 3.13 -20.87
N LEU A 115 -14.63 3.46 -19.70
CA LEU A 115 -15.24 2.48 -18.79
C LEU A 115 -16.54 1.93 -19.37
N GLU A 116 -17.43 2.81 -19.84
CA GLU A 116 -18.71 2.45 -20.45
C GLU A 116 -18.50 1.69 -21.76
N ALA A 117 -17.47 2.07 -22.52
CA ALA A 117 -17.08 1.39 -23.76
C ALA A 117 -16.39 0.03 -23.54
N GLY A 118 -16.04 -0.31 -22.29
CA GLY A 118 -15.37 -1.56 -21.94
C GLY A 118 -13.91 -1.65 -22.42
N TRP A 119 -13.28 -0.52 -22.75
CA TRP A 119 -11.88 -0.47 -23.16
C TRP A 119 -10.94 -0.57 -21.96
N ILE A 120 -11.41 -0.08 -20.81
CA ILE A 120 -10.69 -0.02 -19.56
C ILE A 120 -11.64 -0.47 -18.44
N THR A 121 -11.10 -1.17 -17.45
CA THR A 121 -11.76 -1.47 -16.17
C THR A 121 -10.94 -0.86 -15.04
N GLU A 122 -11.59 -0.45 -13.96
CA GLU A 122 -10.90 -0.03 -12.74
C GLU A 122 -10.21 -1.24 -12.10
N ALA A 123 -9.08 -1.04 -11.43
CA ALA A 123 -8.37 -2.13 -10.80
C ALA A 123 -7.59 -1.70 -9.55
N LEU A 124 -7.53 -2.60 -8.57
CA LEU A 124 -6.52 -2.52 -7.51
C LEU A 124 -5.26 -3.22 -7.99
N THR A 125 -4.16 -2.49 -8.07
CA THR A 125 -2.85 -3.05 -8.39
C THR A 125 -2.04 -3.15 -7.12
N THR A 126 -1.67 -4.37 -6.74
CA THR A 126 -0.80 -4.66 -5.60
C THR A 126 0.52 -5.19 -6.13
N ASN A 127 1.62 -4.53 -5.76
CA ASN A 127 2.98 -5.03 -5.96
C ASN A 127 3.58 -5.41 -4.61
N VAL A 128 4.38 -6.46 -4.58
CA VAL A 128 5.14 -6.87 -3.41
C VAL A 128 6.59 -7.09 -3.81
N VAL A 129 7.50 -6.46 -3.07
CA VAL A 129 8.95 -6.46 -3.34
C VAL A 129 9.69 -6.92 -2.09
N ASN A 130 10.74 -7.74 -2.24
CA ASN A 130 11.63 -8.11 -1.14
C ASN A 130 13.04 -7.50 -1.29
N ARG A 131 13.88 -7.69 -0.26
CA ARG A 131 15.29 -7.26 -0.25
C ARG A 131 16.20 -7.96 -1.28
N ALA A 132 15.76 -9.07 -1.87
CA ALA A 132 16.49 -9.74 -2.95
C ALA A 132 16.19 -9.12 -4.32
N GLY A 133 15.24 -8.18 -4.40
CA GLY A 133 14.78 -7.58 -5.66
C GLY A 133 13.69 -8.39 -6.36
N ASP A 134 13.19 -9.46 -5.75
CA ASP A 134 12.08 -10.22 -6.31
C ASP A 134 10.79 -9.39 -6.24
N VAL A 135 10.03 -9.39 -7.32
CA VAL A 135 8.76 -8.66 -7.43
C VAL A 135 7.65 -9.64 -7.81
N LEU A 136 6.55 -9.59 -7.07
CA LEU A 136 5.28 -10.19 -7.46
C LEU A 136 4.20 -9.12 -7.50
N GLY A 137 3.18 -9.33 -8.32
CA GLY A 137 2.05 -8.41 -8.37
C GLY A 137 0.73 -9.12 -8.64
N ALA A 138 -0.35 -8.40 -8.36
CA ALA A 138 -1.70 -8.79 -8.66
C ALA A 138 -2.48 -7.56 -9.12
N VAL A 139 -3.33 -7.77 -10.13
CA VAL A 139 -4.32 -6.79 -10.57
C VAL A 139 -5.68 -7.36 -10.21
N LEU A 140 -6.50 -6.61 -9.48
CA LEU A 140 -7.85 -7.01 -9.13
C LEU A 140 -8.82 -6.05 -9.79
N PRO A 141 -9.35 -6.43 -10.96
CA PRO A 141 -10.29 -5.59 -11.68
C PRO A 141 -11.58 -5.51 -10.88
N TYR A 142 -12.23 -4.35 -10.88
CA TYR A 142 -13.52 -4.16 -10.25
C TYR A 142 -14.36 -3.15 -11.01
N ARG A 143 -15.63 -3.10 -10.66
CA ARG A 143 -16.58 -2.10 -11.10
C ARG A 143 -17.39 -1.62 -9.93
N VAL A 144 -17.51 -0.30 -9.80
CA VAL A 144 -18.45 0.32 -8.86
C VAL A 144 -19.68 0.80 -9.61
N ASP A 145 -20.85 0.26 -9.26
CA ASP A 145 -22.11 0.61 -9.90
C ASP A 145 -23.03 1.36 -8.93
N PRO A 146 -23.53 2.55 -9.29
CA PRO A 146 -24.54 3.25 -8.50
C PRO A 146 -25.87 2.50 -8.56
N ARG A 147 -26.50 2.34 -7.39
CA ARG A 147 -27.80 1.74 -7.19
C ARG A 147 -28.72 2.75 -6.52
N VAL A 148 -29.70 3.24 -7.27
CA VAL A 148 -30.72 4.17 -6.77
C VAL A 148 -31.88 3.35 -6.22
N SER A 149 -32.17 3.52 -4.94
CA SER A 149 -33.33 2.90 -4.28
C SER A 149 -34.63 3.60 -4.67
N ALA A 150 -35.79 2.99 -4.37
CA ALA A 150 -37.11 3.58 -4.60
C ALA A 150 -37.37 4.88 -3.78
N LEU A 151 -36.49 5.22 -2.84
CA LEU A 151 -36.54 6.45 -2.04
C LEU A 151 -35.54 7.51 -2.54
N ASP A 152 -35.03 7.37 -3.77
CA ASP A 152 -33.98 8.21 -4.36
C ASP A 152 -32.65 8.25 -3.57
N ILE A 153 -32.46 7.30 -2.65
CA ILE A 153 -31.17 7.11 -1.96
C ILE A 153 -30.25 6.34 -2.90
N THR A 154 -29.12 6.95 -3.27
CA THR A 154 -28.07 6.29 -4.05
C THR A 154 -27.14 5.55 -3.10
N SER A 155 -26.91 4.28 -3.41
CA SER A 155 -25.91 3.41 -2.78
C SER A 155 -24.97 2.88 -3.84
N TYR A 156 -23.81 2.35 -3.47
CA TYR A 156 -22.84 1.83 -4.43
C TYR A 156 -22.66 0.32 -4.23
N GLY A 157 -22.76 -0.42 -5.33
CA GLY A 157 -22.39 -1.83 -5.39
C GLY A 157 -20.96 -1.97 -5.90
N LEU A 158 -20.22 -2.95 -5.37
CA LEU A 158 -18.90 -3.33 -5.85
C LEU A 158 -18.96 -4.72 -6.45
N GLU A 159 -18.56 -4.85 -7.71
CA GLU A 159 -18.45 -6.12 -8.41
C GLU A 159 -16.98 -6.36 -8.75
N TRP A 160 -16.43 -7.48 -8.27
CA TRP A 160 -15.07 -7.88 -8.58
C TRP A 160 -15.05 -8.62 -9.92
N GLY A 161 -14.11 -8.25 -10.79
CA GLY A 161 -13.80 -9.01 -11.99
C GLY A 161 -13.23 -10.39 -11.67
N GLN A 162 -12.99 -11.21 -12.71
CA GLN A 162 -12.30 -12.49 -12.50
C GLN A 162 -10.94 -12.24 -11.86
N GLN A 163 -10.66 -12.94 -10.77
CA GLN A 163 -9.36 -12.88 -10.12
C GLN A 163 -8.34 -13.48 -11.08
N PRO A 164 -7.29 -12.74 -11.50
CA PRO A 164 -6.16 -13.39 -12.13
C PRO A 164 -5.52 -14.35 -11.13
N ASP A 165 -4.88 -15.40 -11.65
CA ASP A 165 -4.04 -16.28 -10.86
C ASP A 165 -3.00 -15.42 -10.13
N LEU A 166 -3.07 -15.42 -8.80
CA LEU A 166 -2.08 -14.79 -7.95
C LEU A 166 -0.75 -15.47 -8.24
N ALA A 167 0.23 -14.70 -8.72
CA ALA A 167 1.55 -15.15 -9.19
C ALA A 167 1.62 -15.60 -10.65
N GLN A 168 1.61 -14.62 -11.55
CA GLN A 168 2.55 -14.70 -12.66
C GLN A 168 3.80 -13.90 -12.27
N GLU A 169 4.97 -14.54 -12.34
CA GLU A 169 6.24 -13.85 -12.56
C GLU A 169 6.11 -13.09 -13.88
N ALA A 170 5.45 -11.94 -13.85
CA ALA A 170 5.48 -11.00 -14.95
C ALA A 170 6.72 -10.14 -14.77
N GLU A 171 7.26 -9.62 -15.88
CA GLU A 171 8.23 -8.52 -15.82
C GLU A 171 7.50 -7.27 -15.32
N TRP A 172 7.31 -7.21 -14.00
CA TRP A 172 6.78 -6.03 -13.33
C TRP A 172 7.86 -4.95 -13.38
N GLY A 173 7.51 -3.80 -13.95
CA GLY A 173 8.43 -2.68 -14.10
C GLY A 173 7.71 -1.34 -14.15
N GLY A 174 8.49 -0.29 -14.34
CA GLY A 174 8.00 1.08 -14.39
C GLY A 174 8.24 1.82 -13.09
N LEU A 175 8.05 3.14 -13.15
CA LEU A 175 8.57 4.10 -12.16
C LEU A 175 8.29 3.72 -10.70
N VAL A 176 7.09 3.23 -10.38
CA VAL A 176 6.75 2.85 -9.00
C VAL A 176 7.54 1.62 -8.57
N VAL A 177 7.51 0.54 -9.35
CA VAL A 177 8.21 -0.72 -9.02
C VAL A 177 9.71 -0.48 -8.89
N ASP A 178 10.29 0.28 -9.82
CA ASP A 178 11.72 0.64 -9.80
C ASP A 178 12.10 1.34 -8.49
N HIS A 179 11.29 2.32 -8.05
CA HIS A 179 11.51 2.98 -6.76
C HIS A 179 11.34 2.04 -5.56
N LEU A 180 10.37 1.11 -5.59
CA LEU A 180 10.21 0.14 -4.50
C LEU A 180 11.45 -0.75 -4.38
N VAL A 181 12.00 -1.21 -5.51
CA VAL A 181 13.24 -2.00 -5.54
C VAL A 181 14.41 -1.19 -5.01
N ASP A 182 14.57 0.07 -5.44
CA ASP A 182 15.60 0.97 -4.93
C ASP A 182 15.52 1.14 -3.41
N PHE A 183 14.32 1.35 -2.86
CA PHE A 183 14.13 1.49 -1.41
C PHE A 183 14.45 0.19 -0.66
N MET A 184 14.13 -0.96 -1.24
CA MET A 184 14.47 -2.26 -0.64
C MET A 184 15.98 -2.55 -0.72
N ASN A 185 16.73 -1.91 -1.61
CA ASN A 185 18.19 -2.00 -1.63
C ASN A 185 18.88 -1.08 -0.60
N GLU A 186 18.18 -0.05 -0.09
CA GLU A 186 18.73 0.83 0.94
C GLU A 186 18.85 0.12 2.30
N PRO A 187 19.98 0.20 3.02
CA PRO A 187 20.13 -0.45 4.33
C PRO A 187 19.14 0.10 5.36
N PRO A 188 18.57 -0.74 6.24
CA PRO A 188 17.65 -0.30 7.28
C PRO A 188 18.35 0.60 8.33
N VAL A 189 17.56 1.40 9.06
CA VAL A 189 18.09 2.40 10.00
C VAL A 189 19.01 1.80 11.08
N ASP A 190 18.72 0.60 11.58
CA ASP A 190 19.57 -0.10 12.54
C ASP A 190 20.93 -0.48 11.96
N ALA A 191 20.98 -0.97 10.71
CA ALA A 191 22.23 -1.23 10.02
C ALA A 191 23.03 0.06 9.79
N LEU A 192 22.37 1.16 9.43
CA LEU A 192 23.01 2.48 9.30
C LEU A 192 23.59 2.98 10.63
N MET A 193 22.86 2.80 11.73
CA MET A 193 23.33 3.16 13.07
C MET A 193 24.51 2.30 13.52
N ALA A 194 24.48 0.99 13.22
CA ALA A 194 25.58 0.08 13.50
C ALA A 194 26.84 0.45 12.71
N GLN A 195 26.72 0.85 11.43
CA GLN A 195 27.83 1.35 10.62
C GLN A 195 28.43 2.65 11.17
N ALA A 196 27.67 3.41 11.95
CA ALA A 196 28.11 4.63 12.63
C ALA A 196 28.64 4.37 14.06
N ASP A 197 28.94 3.12 14.42
CA ASP A 197 29.37 2.68 15.76
C ASP A 197 28.38 3.07 16.88
N LEU A 198 27.09 3.16 16.55
CA LEU A 198 26.00 3.44 17.49
C LEU A 198 24.91 2.35 17.45
N PRO A 199 25.24 1.05 17.66
CA PRO A 199 24.25 0.00 17.71
C PRO A 199 23.21 0.30 18.82
N PRO A 200 21.91 0.41 18.48
CA PRO A 200 20.87 0.84 19.42
C PRO A 200 20.77 -0.03 20.68
N ALA A 201 20.86 -1.35 20.52
CA ALA A 201 20.76 -2.29 21.64
C ALA A 201 21.89 -2.10 22.66
N ASP A 202 23.14 -2.06 22.19
CA ASP A 202 24.31 -1.93 23.07
C ASP A 202 24.42 -0.53 23.70
N SER A 203 24.11 0.51 22.92
CA SER A 203 24.21 1.90 23.37
C SER A 203 23.26 2.21 24.52
N PHE A 204 22.10 1.53 24.57
CA PHE A 204 21.04 1.79 25.54
C PHE A 204 20.75 0.61 26.48
N ARG A 205 21.51 -0.49 26.38
CA ARG A 205 21.29 -1.74 27.15
C ARG A 205 19.87 -2.30 26.97
N LEU A 206 19.38 -2.26 25.74
CA LEU A 206 18.08 -2.80 25.35
C LEU A 206 18.27 -4.16 24.70
N SER A 207 17.23 -4.99 24.69
CA SER A 207 17.17 -6.10 23.74
C SER A 207 17.03 -5.57 22.30
N ASP A 208 17.43 -6.37 21.31
CA ASP A 208 17.27 -6.00 19.89
C ASP A 208 15.82 -5.68 19.54
N GLU A 209 14.89 -6.44 20.11
CA GLU A 209 13.46 -6.25 19.91
C GLU A 209 12.95 -4.91 20.50
N GLU A 210 13.36 -4.57 21.72
CA GLU A 210 13.02 -3.28 22.34
C GLU A 210 13.62 -2.12 21.56
N ALA A 211 14.88 -2.25 21.16
CA ALA A 211 15.57 -1.25 20.36
C ALA A 211 14.83 -1.02 19.03
N ARG A 212 14.47 -2.11 18.33
CA ARG A 212 13.71 -2.05 17.08
C ARG A 212 12.33 -1.40 17.26
N ALA A 213 11.61 -1.75 18.33
CA ALA A 213 10.32 -1.14 18.64
C ALA A 213 10.44 0.37 18.94
N HIS A 214 11.51 0.80 19.60
CA HIS A 214 11.78 2.23 19.82
C HIS A 214 12.09 2.99 18.53
N ILE A 215 12.87 2.40 17.62
CA ILE A 215 13.12 3.01 16.31
C ILE A 215 11.81 3.13 15.53
N ASP A 216 10.98 2.09 15.52
CA ASP A 216 9.68 2.13 14.84
C ASP A 216 8.79 3.25 15.40
N CYS A 217 8.75 3.41 16.72
CA CYS A 217 8.05 4.52 17.36
C CYS A 217 8.65 5.89 16.98
N ALA A 218 9.97 6.00 16.84
CA ALA A 218 10.64 7.23 16.42
C ALA A 218 10.31 7.59 14.96
N VAL A 219 10.21 6.60 14.07
CA VAL A 219 9.77 6.79 12.67
C VAL A 219 8.34 7.33 12.64
N VAL A 220 7.42 6.75 13.42
CA VAL A 220 6.03 7.26 13.54
C VAL A 220 5.99 8.71 14.01
N LYS A 221 6.77 9.05 15.04
CA LYS A 221 6.84 10.43 15.56
C LYS A 221 7.40 11.39 14.51
N THR A 222 8.39 10.96 13.74
CA THR A 222 9.01 11.76 12.67
C THR A 222 8.00 12.02 11.56
N LEU A 223 7.30 10.98 11.09
CA LEU A 223 6.22 11.08 10.10
C LEU A 223 5.21 12.17 10.47
N ARG A 224 4.69 12.12 11.70
CA ARG A 224 3.71 13.11 12.17
C ARG A 224 4.27 14.52 12.24
N ARG A 225 5.52 14.69 12.69
CA ARG A 225 6.18 16.01 12.75
C ARG A 225 6.45 16.60 11.37
N SER A 226 6.69 15.75 10.38
CA SER A 226 6.87 16.15 8.97
C SER A 226 5.56 16.54 8.28
N GLY A 227 4.41 16.49 8.98
CA GLY A 227 3.11 16.79 8.39
C GLY A 227 2.60 15.69 7.47
N PHE A 228 3.10 14.46 7.59
CA PHE A 228 2.53 13.32 6.87
C PHE A 228 1.14 13.04 7.45
N GLU A 229 0.10 13.38 6.69
CA GLU A 229 -1.32 13.31 7.13
C GLU A 229 -1.89 11.88 7.08
N GLY A 230 -1.08 10.85 6.82
CA GLY A 230 -1.55 9.47 6.69
C GLY A 230 -1.83 8.74 8.01
N ALA A 231 -2.64 7.70 7.92
CA ALA A 231 -2.80 6.72 8.98
C ALA A 231 -1.56 5.84 9.06
N VAL A 232 -1.08 5.63 10.29
CA VAL A 232 0.03 4.73 10.59
C VAL A 232 -0.43 3.77 11.68
N MET A 233 -0.39 2.47 11.38
CA MET A 233 -0.75 1.42 12.31
C MET A 233 0.45 0.50 12.51
N LEU A 234 0.98 0.45 13.73
CA LEU A 234 1.99 -0.52 14.12
C LEU A 234 1.32 -1.84 14.50
N GLN A 235 1.86 -2.93 13.97
CA GLN A 235 1.48 -4.28 14.39
C GLN A 235 2.42 -4.73 15.50
N ALA A 236 1.85 -5.27 16.58
CA ALA A 236 2.60 -5.80 17.70
C ALA A 236 2.33 -7.31 17.80
N ASP A 237 3.34 -8.09 17.48
CA ASP A 237 3.32 -9.55 17.46
C ASP A 237 3.90 -10.17 18.75
N SER A 238 4.57 -9.35 19.56
CA SER A 238 5.10 -9.74 20.86
C SER A 238 4.63 -8.81 21.99
N PRO A 239 4.59 -9.32 23.24
CA PRO A 239 4.30 -8.51 24.41
C PRO A 239 5.32 -7.38 24.64
N VAL A 240 6.60 -7.61 24.30
CA VAL A 240 7.67 -6.64 24.45
C VAL A 240 7.44 -5.45 23.54
N ARG A 241 7.22 -5.71 22.25
CA ARG A 241 6.91 -4.70 21.25
C ARG A 241 5.64 -3.93 21.61
N ALA A 242 4.58 -4.64 21.99
CA ALA A 242 3.32 -4.03 22.40
C ALA A 242 3.52 -3.06 23.57
N SER A 243 4.27 -3.48 24.60
CA SER A 243 4.57 -2.63 25.76
C SER A 243 5.39 -1.39 25.39
N VAL A 244 6.38 -1.52 24.51
CA VAL A 244 7.19 -0.38 24.04
C VAL A 244 6.33 0.59 23.25
N ILE A 245 5.49 0.09 22.33
CA ILE A 245 4.58 0.91 21.52
C ILE A 245 3.62 1.68 22.41
N GLU A 246 2.96 0.99 23.34
CA GLU A 246 2.01 1.58 24.28
C GLU A 246 2.66 2.72 25.05
N ARG A 247 3.81 2.47 25.71
CA ARG A 247 4.53 3.49 26.50
C ARG A 247 5.07 4.64 25.65
N SER A 248 5.54 4.35 24.43
CA SER A 248 6.27 5.32 23.60
C SER A 248 5.35 6.22 22.81
N LEU A 249 4.12 5.79 22.52
CA LEU A 249 3.15 6.52 21.71
C LEU A 249 1.97 7.07 22.53
N VAL A 250 2.01 6.97 23.87
CA VAL A 250 1.04 7.68 24.74
C VAL A 250 0.98 9.16 24.37
N GLY A 251 -0.23 9.68 24.14
CA GLY A 251 -0.47 11.07 23.76
C GLY A 251 -0.44 11.35 22.24
N TYR A 252 -0.10 10.35 21.42
CA TYR A 252 -0.25 10.42 19.96
C TYR A 252 -1.62 9.86 19.56
N SER A 253 -2.68 10.67 19.73
CA SER A 253 -4.05 10.33 19.32
C SER A 253 -4.11 9.97 17.82
N GLY A 254 -4.90 8.95 17.46
CA GLY A 254 -5.12 8.54 16.06
C GLY A 254 -4.24 7.39 15.53
N ILE A 255 -3.44 6.74 16.39
CA ILE A 255 -2.95 5.39 16.06
C ILE A 255 -4.01 4.43 16.61
N PRO A 256 -4.81 3.77 15.75
CA PRO A 256 -5.66 2.69 16.25
C PRO A 256 -4.74 1.68 16.93
N SER A 257 -4.96 1.50 18.23
CA SER A 257 -4.36 0.38 18.94
C SER A 257 -4.90 -0.90 18.31
N PRO A 258 -4.07 -1.93 18.03
CA PRO A 258 -4.56 -3.19 17.50
C PRO A 258 -5.30 -4.03 18.57
N TRP A 259 -5.70 -3.43 19.70
CA TRP A 259 -6.46 -4.07 20.77
C TRP A 259 -7.96 -3.90 20.54
#